data_AF-A0A931YER1-F1
#
_entry.id   AF-A0A931YER1-F1
#
_cell.length_a   1.000
_cell.length_b   1.000
_cell.length_c   1.000
_cell.angle_alpha   90.00
_cell.angle_beta   90.00
_cell.angle_gamma   90.00
#
_symmetry.space_group_name_H-M   'P 1'
#
loop_
_entity.id
_entity.type
_entity.pdbx_description
1 polymer ?
#
loop_
_entity_poly.entity_id
_entity_poly.type
_entity_poly.pdbx_seq_one_letter_code
_entity_poly.pdbx_strand_id
1 'polypeptide(L)'
;MKGDLRLAFCFPGQGSQSVGMGRGFHDASAGARAVFEEASDALGLDLAKLCFEGPGETLQLTANTQPAVLAVSVAATAVRAERGLEPSVVAGHSLGEYAALVAAGALAFRDAVRLVRRRGEFMQEAVPVGTGAMAAILGLDLLVVEEICREAGAGQVVDVANINAPGQVVVAGHRAAVERAVALAARRGGRRSVLLPVSAPFHCRLMAPAAERLAAVLAGMPTAPPRLAVVRNVDAGLTTRADEVAPFLVRQVTAPVRWTECVGRMA
;
A
#
# COMPACT_ATOMS: atom_id res chain seq x y z
N MET A 1 -23.77 22.94 20.07
CA MET A 1 -22.95 21.72 19.97
C MET A 1 -21.83 22.01 18.98
N LYS A 2 -20.57 22.07 19.43
CA LYS A 2 -19.43 21.98 18.49
C LYS A 2 -19.59 20.61 17.81
N GLY A 3 -19.77 20.56 16.50
CA GLY A 3 -19.80 19.28 15.80
C GLY A 3 -18.51 18.54 16.10
N ASP A 4 -18.61 17.32 16.64
CA ASP A 4 -17.43 16.49 16.89
C ASP A 4 -16.65 16.37 15.58
N LEU A 5 -15.43 16.92 15.56
CA LEU A 5 -14.52 16.78 14.43
C LEU A 5 -14.22 15.29 14.26
N ARG A 6 -14.81 14.67 13.22
CA ARG A 6 -14.48 13.30 12.83
C ARG A 6 -13.13 13.30 12.12
N LEU A 7 -12.11 12.81 12.81
CA LEU A 7 -10.75 12.71 12.31
C LEU A 7 -10.55 11.35 11.62
N ALA A 8 -10.01 11.36 10.41
CA ALA A 8 -9.58 10.16 9.72
C ALA A 8 -8.04 10.06 9.71
N PHE A 9 -7.49 8.88 9.98
CA PHE A 9 -6.06 8.63 9.73
C PHE A 9 -5.89 7.92 8.39
N CYS A 10 -5.05 8.52 7.55
CA CYS A 10 -4.65 7.98 6.26
C CYS A 10 -3.18 7.55 6.34
N PHE A 11 -2.90 6.29 6.00
CA PHE A 11 -1.56 5.74 6.03
C PHE A 11 -0.97 5.62 4.62
N PRO A 12 0.26 6.11 4.40
CA PRO A 12 0.90 6.06 3.08
C PRO A 12 1.35 4.65 2.71
N GLY A 13 1.50 4.43 1.41
CA GLY A 13 2.07 3.20 0.84
C GLY A 13 3.53 3.35 0.42
N GLN A 14 4.01 2.34 -0.30
CA GLN A 14 5.32 2.34 -0.95
C GLN A 14 5.47 3.51 -1.93
N GLY A 15 6.66 4.09 -2.00
CA GLY A 15 6.98 5.34 -2.69
C GLY A 15 7.12 6.54 -1.75
N SER A 16 6.67 6.41 -0.50
CA SER A 16 6.74 7.48 0.52
C SER A 16 7.98 7.40 1.41
N GLN A 17 8.79 6.35 1.27
CA GLN A 17 9.98 6.13 2.07
C GLN A 17 11.14 7.04 1.66
N SER A 18 11.91 7.50 2.64
CA SER A 18 13.15 8.25 2.44
C SER A 18 14.12 7.97 3.58
N VAL A 19 15.43 8.04 3.31
CA VAL A 19 16.43 7.97 4.38
C VAL A 19 16.19 9.11 5.37
N GLY A 20 16.28 8.80 6.66
CA GLY A 20 15.97 9.73 7.76
C GLY A 20 14.51 9.69 8.25
N MET A 21 13.63 8.95 7.58
CA MET A 21 12.22 8.87 7.98
C MET A 21 12.05 8.24 9.38
N GLY A 22 11.07 8.71 10.15
CA GLY A 22 10.76 8.15 11.47
C GLY A 22 11.67 8.58 12.61
N ARG A 23 12.87 9.11 12.35
CA ARG A 23 13.82 9.54 13.39
C ARG A 23 13.20 10.55 14.37
N GLY A 24 12.50 11.55 13.84
CA GLY A 24 11.82 12.55 14.68
C GLY A 24 10.74 11.96 15.61
N PHE A 25 10.05 10.90 15.20
CA PHE A 25 9.09 10.20 16.08
C PHE A 25 9.81 9.38 17.14
N HIS A 26 10.81 8.60 16.72
CA HIS A 26 11.65 7.78 17.59
C HIS A 26 12.33 8.59 18.71
N ASP A 27 12.82 9.79 18.39
CA ASP A 27 13.53 10.63 19.36
C ASP A 27 12.56 11.32 20.33
N ALA A 28 11.34 11.62 19.88
CA ALA A 28 10.35 12.38 20.65
C ALA A 28 9.40 11.52 21.51
N SER A 29 9.33 10.20 21.31
CA SER A 29 8.34 9.32 21.97
C SER A 29 8.93 7.96 22.33
N ALA A 30 8.69 7.53 23.57
CA ALA A 30 9.06 6.19 24.02
C ALA A 30 8.25 5.10 23.30
N GLY A 31 6.97 5.35 23.02
CA GLY A 31 6.13 4.43 22.25
C GLY A 31 6.65 4.26 20.81
N ALA A 32 7.03 5.35 20.16
CA ALA A 32 7.63 5.29 18.83
C ALA A 32 8.98 4.55 18.82
N ARG A 33 9.81 4.72 19.86
CA ARG A 33 11.06 3.97 20.02
C ARG A 33 10.82 2.46 20.13
N ALA A 34 9.88 2.05 20.98
CA ALA A 34 9.50 0.66 21.15
C ALA A 34 8.98 0.02 19.84
N VAL A 35 8.29 0.79 18.99
CA VAL A 35 7.84 0.30 17.66
C VAL A 35 9.03 -0.07 16.78
N PHE A 36 10.11 0.71 16.75
CA PHE A 36 11.29 0.39 15.97
C PHE A 36 12.08 -0.80 16.54
N GLU A 37 12.15 -0.91 17.87
CA GLU A 37 12.75 -2.05 18.56
C GLU A 37 11.99 -3.34 18.23
N GLU A 38 10.67 -3.36 18.42
CA GLU A 38 9.82 -4.53 18.12
C GLU A 38 9.89 -4.92 16.64
N ALA A 39 9.90 -3.96 15.73
CA ALA A 39 10.02 -4.24 14.30
C ALA A 39 11.39 -4.84 13.95
N SER A 40 12.46 -4.34 14.57
CA SER A 40 13.81 -4.84 14.34
C SER A 40 13.97 -6.27 14.86
N ASP A 41 13.47 -6.54 16.07
CA ASP A 41 13.43 -7.87 16.67
C ASP A 41 12.57 -8.85 15.87
N ALA A 42 11.44 -8.39 15.33
CA ALA A 42 10.55 -9.21 14.52
C ALA A 42 11.23 -9.69 13.23
N LEU A 43 12.11 -8.86 12.66
CA LEU A 43 12.80 -9.08 11.39
C LEU A 43 14.20 -9.68 11.54
N GLY A 44 14.82 -9.59 12.73
CA GLY A 44 16.24 -9.87 12.90
C GLY A 44 17.13 -8.92 12.08
N LEU A 45 16.66 -7.69 11.86
CA LEU A 45 17.32 -6.65 11.07
C LEU A 45 17.16 -5.32 11.81
N ASP A 46 18.21 -4.51 11.87
CA ASP A 46 18.12 -3.14 12.40
C ASP A 46 17.32 -2.24 11.45
N LEU A 47 16.00 -2.25 11.60
CA LEU A 47 15.08 -1.50 10.75
C LEU A 47 15.19 0.00 11.02
N ALA A 48 15.48 0.38 12.26
CA ALA A 48 15.70 1.78 12.65
C ALA A 48 16.88 2.36 11.86
N LYS A 49 18.03 1.70 11.90
CA LYS A 49 19.21 2.10 11.14
C LYS A 49 18.93 2.16 9.64
N LEU A 50 18.25 1.16 9.07
CA LEU A 50 17.89 1.19 7.66
C LEU A 50 17.01 2.40 7.31
N CYS A 51 16.01 2.71 8.13
CA CYS A 51 15.14 3.88 7.92
C CYS A 51 15.92 5.19 8.07
N PHE A 52 16.80 5.29 9.05
CA PHE A 52 17.39 6.56 9.45
C PHE A 52 18.67 6.90 8.69
N GLU A 53 19.44 5.90 8.29
CA GLU A 53 20.79 6.03 7.72
C GLU A 53 20.88 5.43 6.32
N GLY A 54 19.98 4.50 5.96
CA GLY A 54 20.00 3.83 4.67
C GLY A 54 20.97 2.64 4.63
N PRO A 55 21.55 2.32 3.46
CA PRO A 55 21.55 3.10 2.22
C PRO A 55 20.17 3.10 1.53
N GLY A 56 19.90 4.16 0.76
CA GLY A 56 18.60 4.38 0.11
C GLY A 56 18.18 3.26 -0.85
N GLU A 57 19.14 2.68 -1.58
CA GLU A 57 18.91 1.54 -2.48
C GLU A 57 18.40 0.29 -1.75
N THR A 58 18.97 -0.02 -0.58
CA THR A 58 18.50 -1.13 0.27
C THR A 58 17.12 -0.85 0.84
N LEU A 59 16.85 0.40 1.23
CA LEU A 59 15.52 0.82 1.71
C LEU A 59 14.47 0.74 0.61
N GLN A 60 14.84 0.98 -0.67
CA GLN A 60 13.96 0.90 -1.83
C GLN A 60 13.62 -0.52 -2.27
N LEU A 61 14.33 -1.54 -1.78
CA LEU A 61 13.92 -2.94 -2.00
C LEU A 61 12.55 -3.15 -1.38
N THR A 62 11.60 -3.67 -2.15
CA THR A 62 10.18 -3.75 -1.75
C THR A 62 9.99 -4.56 -0.46
N ALA A 63 10.78 -5.62 -0.26
CA ALA A 63 10.83 -6.41 0.98
C ALA A 63 11.23 -5.59 2.23
N ASN A 64 12.02 -4.53 2.07
CA ASN A 64 12.45 -3.63 3.15
C ASN A 64 11.54 -2.40 3.25
N THR A 65 11.09 -1.84 2.12
CA THR A 65 10.22 -0.66 2.09
C THR A 65 8.93 -0.91 2.85
N GLN A 66 8.29 -2.07 2.63
CA GLN A 66 6.99 -2.35 3.25
C GLN A 66 7.03 -2.37 4.78
N PRO A 67 7.91 -3.16 5.45
CA PRO A 67 8.01 -3.11 6.90
C PRO A 67 8.48 -1.74 7.42
N ALA A 68 9.34 -1.04 6.68
CA ALA A 68 9.83 0.28 7.07
C ALA A 68 8.70 1.33 7.10
N VAL A 69 7.87 1.40 6.04
CA VAL A 69 6.72 2.33 5.98
C VAL A 69 5.66 1.96 7.02
N LEU A 70 5.43 0.66 7.26
CA LEU A 70 4.55 0.18 8.32
C LEU A 70 5.03 0.65 9.71
N ALA A 71 6.30 0.43 10.03
CA ALA A 71 6.87 0.83 11.33
C ALA A 71 6.79 2.33 11.56
N VAL A 72 7.16 3.15 10.56
CA VAL A 72 7.04 4.62 10.66
C VAL A 72 5.60 5.06 10.87
N SER A 73 4.63 4.43 10.19
CA SER A 73 3.20 4.72 10.32
C SER A 73 2.66 4.41 11.72
N VAL A 74 3.09 3.28 12.29
CA VAL A 74 2.69 2.86 13.64
C VAL A 74 3.38 3.72 14.69
N ALA A 75 4.65 4.09 14.49
CA ALA A 75 5.37 5.04 15.35
C ALA A 75 4.68 6.42 15.39
N ALA A 76 4.23 6.92 14.23
CA ALA A 76 3.46 8.17 14.17
C ALA A 76 2.11 8.05 14.91
N THR A 77 1.46 6.89 14.87
CA THR A 77 0.23 6.61 15.61
C THR A 77 0.48 6.62 17.12
N ALA A 78 1.58 6.01 17.58
CA ALA A 78 1.97 6.02 18.99
C ALA A 78 2.16 7.44 19.52
N VAL A 79 2.88 8.30 18.77
CA VAL A 79 3.07 9.72 19.14
C VAL A 79 1.74 10.48 19.19
N ARG A 80 0.79 10.16 18.31
CA ARG A 80 -0.55 10.78 18.32
C ARG A 80 -1.39 10.33 19.51
N ALA A 81 -1.34 9.04 19.85
CA ALA A 81 -2.04 8.48 21.00
C ALA A 81 -1.55 9.11 22.33
N GLU A 82 -0.24 9.33 22.48
CA GLU A 82 0.35 10.06 23.62
C GLU A 82 -0.20 11.50 23.78
N ARG A 83 -0.75 12.07 22.69
CA ARG A 83 -1.35 13.42 22.66
C ARG A 83 -2.89 13.38 22.68
N GLY A 84 -3.50 12.21 22.88
CA GLY A 84 -4.95 12.03 22.95
C GLY A 84 -5.68 12.25 21.62
N LEU A 85 -4.99 12.11 20.48
CA LEU A 85 -5.60 12.24 19.15
C LEU A 85 -6.00 10.87 18.60
N GLU A 86 -7.29 10.58 18.63
CA GLU A 86 -7.87 9.33 18.12
C GLU A 86 -8.71 9.58 16.85
N PRO A 87 -8.60 8.75 15.81
CA PRO A 87 -9.43 8.83 14.62
C PRO A 87 -10.76 8.08 14.82
N SER A 88 -11.80 8.47 14.08
CA SER A 88 -13.06 7.72 14.00
C SER A 88 -13.06 6.65 12.90
N VAL A 89 -12.13 6.76 11.94
CA VAL A 89 -12.00 5.86 10.79
C VAL A 89 -10.56 5.86 10.32
N VAL A 90 -10.11 4.73 9.77
CA VAL A 90 -8.76 4.61 9.22
C VAL A 90 -8.79 4.03 7.81
N ALA A 91 -7.84 4.46 6.99
CA ALA A 91 -7.59 3.89 5.67
C ALA A 91 -6.10 3.97 5.38
N GLY A 92 -5.61 3.16 4.45
CA GLY A 92 -4.27 3.36 3.94
C GLY A 92 -4.12 2.88 2.53
N HIS A 93 -3.12 3.43 1.83
CA HIS A 93 -2.91 3.18 0.41
C HIS A 93 -2.01 1.96 0.22
N SER A 94 -2.54 0.87 -0.34
CA SER A 94 -1.85 -0.40 -0.54
C SER A 94 -1.22 -0.94 0.75
N LEU A 95 0.10 -0.79 0.90
CA LEU A 95 0.81 -1.12 2.14
C LEU A 95 0.21 -0.39 3.36
N GLY A 96 -0.24 0.85 3.20
CA GLY A 96 -0.88 1.61 4.28
C GLY A 96 -2.11 0.91 4.87
N GLU A 97 -2.80 0.04 4.12
CA GLU A 97 -3.96 -0.71 4.63
C GLU A 97 -3.56 -1.65 5.78
N TYR A 98 -2.33 -2.18 5.77
CA TYR A 98 -1.78 -2.97 6.88
C TYR A 98 -1.51 -2.09 8.12
N ALA A 99 -1.02 -0.86 7.92
CA ALA A 99 -0.83 0.09 9.02
C ALA A 99 -2.18 0.50 9.63
N ALA A 100 -3.21 0.69 8.80
CA ALA A 100 -4.58 0.95 9.24
C ALA A 100 -5.12 -0.22 10.08
N LEU A 101 -4.90 -1.46 9.66
CA LEU A 101 -5.31 -2.66 10.40
C LEU A 101 -4.57 -2.81 11.73
N VAL A 102 -3.27 -2.48 11.79
CA VAL A 102 -2.53 -2.45 13.06
C VAL A 102 -3.05 -1.35 13.99
N ALA A 103 -3.26 -0.13 13.48
CA ALA A 103 -3.81 0.98 14.25
C ALA A 103 -5.21 0.66 14.80
N ALA A 104 -6.05 -0.02 14.01
CA ALA A 104 -7.38 -0.47 14.43
C ALA A 104 -7.33 -1.71 15.36
N GLY A 105 -6.18 -2.33 15.58
CA GLY A 105 -6.00 -3.51 16.42
C GLY A 105 -6.43 -4.84 15.79
N ALA A 106 -6.65 -4.87 14.47
CA ALA A 106 -7.05 -6.08 13.75
C ALA A 106 -5.88 -7.03 13.47
N LEU A 107 -4.66 -6.48 13.37
CA LEU A 107 -3.40 -7.22 13.23
C LEU A 107 -2.45 -6.85 14.37
N ALA A 108 -1.76 -7.84 14.93
CA ALA A 108 -0.63 -7.59 15.83
C ALA A 108 0.53 -6.99 15.05
N PHE A 109 1.17 -5.95 15.59
CA PHE A 109 2.24 -5.22 14.89
C PHE A 109 3.42 -6.12 14.51
N ARG A 110 3.95 -6.89 15.46
CA ARG A 110 5.01 -7.89 15.21
C ARG A 110 4.75 -8.80 14.01
N ASP A 111 3.53 -9.34 13.91
CA ASP A 111 3.17 -10.26 12.85
C ASP A 111 2.93 -9.51 11.54
N ALA A 112 2.34 -8.31 11.59
CA ALA A 112 2.16 -7.45 10.44
C ALA A 112 3.51 -7.07 9.80
N VAL A 113 4.54 -6.76 10.60
CA VAL A 113 5.89 -6.46 10.10
C VAL A 113 6.47 -7.62 9.29
N ARG A 114 6.36 -8.86 9.81
CA ARG A 114 6.81 -10.06 9.10
C ARG A 114 5.98 -10.34 7.86
N LEU A 115 4.67 -10.16 7.96
CA LEU A 115 3.73 -10.35 6.85
C LEU A 115 4.04 -9.41 5.69
N VAL A 116 4.22 -8.11 5.95
CA VAL A 116 4.43 -7.14 4.88
C VAL A 116 5.82 -7.27 4.24
N ARG A 117 6.82 -7.76 4.98
CA ARG A 117 8.11 -8.16 4.38
C ARG A 117 7.91 -9.29 3.38
N ARG A 118 7.23 -10.38 3.79
CA ARG A 118 6.91 -11.51 2.90
C ARG A 118 6.06 -11.08 1.72
N ARG A 119 5.05 -10.23 1.93
CA ARG A 119 4.25 -9.61 0.86
C ARG A 119 5.16 -8.91 -0.14
N GLY A 120 6.14 -8.14 0.33
CA GLY A 120 7.09 -7.45 -0.53
C GLY A 120 7.96 -8.41 -1.36
N GLU A 121 8.46 -9.47 -0.74
CA GLU A 121 9.22 -10.53 -1.42
C GLU A 121 8.36 -11.22 -2.48
N PHE A 122 7.13 -11.63 -2.13
CA PHE A 122 6.24 -12.34 -3.03
C PHE A 122 5.86 -11.50 -4.24
N MET A 123 5.55 -10.21 -4.04
CA MET A 123 5.20 -9.30 -5.13
C MET A 123 6.39 -9.03 -6.06
N GLN A 124 7.61 -8.98 -5.53
CA GLN A 124 8.82 -8.80 -6.33
C GLN A 124 9.17 -10.07 -7.14
N GLU A 125 8.93 -11.25 -6.56
CA GLU A 125 9.20 -12.56 -7.18
C GLU A 125 8.10 -13.04 -8.14
N ALA A 126 6.93 -12.38 -8.15
CA ALA A 126 5.76 -12.83 -8.91
C ALA A 126 5.97 -12.87 -10.44
N VAL A 127 6.87 -12.02 -10.95
CA VAL A 127 7.26 -12.02 -12.37
C VAL A 127 8.78 -11.85 -12.51
N PRO A 128 9.40 -12.39 -13.55
CA PRO A 128 10.83 -12.15 -13.79
C PRO A 128 11.13 -10.66 -13.96
N VAL A 129 12.28 -10.22 -13.44
CA VAL A 129 12.74 -8.82 -13.51
C VAL A 129 12.65 -8.30 -14.94
N GLY A 130 12.07 -7.11 -15.10
CA GLY A 130 11.87 -6.47 -16.40
C GLY A 130 10.66 -6.98 -17.19
N THR A 131 9.93 -8.01 -16.74
CA THR A 131 8.71 -8.46 -17.46
C THR A 131 7.57 -7.46 -17.29
N GLY A 132 7.42 -6.92 -16.09
CA GLY A 132 6.36 -5.99 -15.74
C GLY A 132 6.80 -4.52 -15.74
N ALA A 133 5.82 -3.62 -15.79
CA ALA A 133 5.99 -2.19 -15.57
C ALA A 133 4.74 -1.59 -14.92
N MET A 134 4.88 -0.35 -14.45
CA MET A 134 3.76 0.51 -14.04
C MET A 134 3.92 1.90 -14.66
N ALA A 135 2.81 2.56 -14.99
CA ALA A 135 2.81 3.93 -15.48
C ALA A 135 1.71 4.76 -14.84
N ALA A 136 2.04 5.97 -14.41
CA ALA A 136 1.04 6.98 -14.08
C ALA A 136 0.51 7.63 -15.37
N ILE A 137 -0.79 7.71 -15.50
CA ILE A 137 -1.54 8.37 -16.57
C ILE A 137 -2.25 9.59 -15.96
N LEU A 138 -1.89 10.78 -16.42
CA LEU A 138 -2.38 12.05 -15.91
C LEU A 138 -3.27 12.76 -16.92
N GLY A 139 -4.40 13.28 -16.47
CA GLY A 139 -5.32 14.10 -17.25
C GLY A 139 -6.33 13.30 -18.09
N LEU A 140 -6.60 12.03 -17.76
CA LEU A 140 -7.66 11.23 -18.38
C LEU A 140 -8.60 10.68 -17.32
N ASP A 141 -9.89 10.64 -17.66
CA ASP A 141 -10.91 9.98 -16.84
C ASP A 141 -10.70 8.46 -16.80
N LEU A 142 -11.14 7.85 -15.69
CA LEU A 142 -10.97 6.41 -15.45
C LEU A 142 -11.50 5.55 -16.59
N LEU A 143 -12.70 5.85 -17.11
CA LEU A 143 -13.33 5.10 -18.21
C LEU A 143 -12.44 5.09 -19.46
N VAL A 144 -11.81 6.23 -19.77
CA VAL A 144 -10.88 6.34 -20.91
C VAL A 144 -9.64 5.50 -20.68
N VAL A 145 -9.10 5.49 -19.45
CA VAL A 145 -7.95 4.66 -19.10
C VAL A 145 -8.28 3.16 -19.15
N GLU A 146 -9.48 2.76 -18.75
CA GLU A 146 -9.96 1.37 -18.85
C GLU A 146 -10.08 0.93 -20.32
N GLU A 147 -10.62 1.78 -21.19
CA GLU A 147 -10.62 1.54 -22.65
C GLU A 147 -9.21 1.39 -23.21
N ILE A 148 -8.28 2.25 -22.79
CA ILE A 148 -6.87 2.18 -23.17
C ILE A 148 -6.26 0.85 -22.74
N CYS A 149 -6.50 0.39 -21.51
CA CYS A 149 -6.00 -0.90 -21.03
C CYS A 149 -6.52 -2.06 -21.89
N ARG A 150 -7.82 -2.05 -22.24
CA ARG A 150 -8.43 -3.06 -23.11
C ARG A 150 -7.80 -3.08 -24.51
N GLU A 151 -7.58 -1.90 -25.11
CA GLU A 151 -6.95 -1.76 -26.43
C GLU A 151 -5.46 -2.14 -26.40
N ALA A 152 -4.74 -1.71 -25.36
CA ALA A 152 -3.31 -1.95 -25.18
C ALA A 152 -2.97 -3.41 -24.84
N GLY A 153 -3.90 -4.15 -24.23
CA GLY A 153 -3.69 -5.52 -23.80
C GLY A 153 -3.18 -6.42 -24.92
N ALA A 154 -3.92 -6.54 -26.03
CA ALA A 154 -3.51 -7.32 -27.22
C ALA A 154 -2.90 -8.71 -26.89
N GLY A 155 -3.54 -9.46 -25.99
CA GLY A 155 -3.07 -10.77 -25.51
C GLY A 155 -2.09 -10.72 -24.32
N GLN A 156 -1.68 -9.53 -23.90
CA GLN A 156 -0.89 -9.28 -22.69
C GLN A 156 -1.75 -8.60 -21.61
N VAL A 157 -1.35 -8.77 -20.36
CA VAL A 157 -1.95 -8.06 -19.21
C VAL A 157 -1.52 -6.59 -19.18
N VAL A 158 -2.49 -5.69 -19.08
CA VAL A 158 -2.35 -4.31 -18.58
C VAL A 158 -3.69 -3.94 -17.94
N ASP A 159 -3.66 -3.63 -16.66
CA ASP A 159 -4.85 -3.34 -15.85
C ASP A 159 -4.68 -1.99 -15.16
N VAL A 160 -5.80 -1.38 -14.75
CA VAL A 160 -5.76 -0.26 -13.79
C VAL A 160 -5.28 -0.79 -12.44
N ALA A 161 -4.26 -0.16 -11.89
CA ALA A 161 -3.61 -0.54 -10.63
C ALA A 161 -3.95 0.41 -9.48
N ASN A 162 -4.03 1.73 -9.73
CA ASN A 162 -4.42 2.69 -8.72
C ASN A 162 -5.33 3.79 -9.29
N ILE A 163 -6.37 4.16 -8.54
CA ILE A 163 -7.29 5.26 -8.84
C ILE A 163 -7.07 6.34 -7.77
N ASN A 164 -6.00 7.12 -7.94
CA ASN A 164 -5.43 7.96 -6.88
C ASN A 164 -6.18 9.28 -6.69
N ALA A 165 -6.62 9.89 -7.80
CA ALA A 165 -7.42 11.11 -7.82
C ALA A 165 -8.13 11.22 -9.18
N PRO A 166 -9.13 12.11 -9.35
CA PRO A 166 -9.65 12.46 -10.66
C PRO A 166 -8.52 12.87 -11.61
N GLY A 167 -8.42 12.20 -12.76
CA GLY A 167 -7.35 12.42 -13.72
C GLY A 167 -5.98 11.88 -13.32
N GLN A 168 -5.84 11.09 -12.25
CA GLN A 168 -4.57 10.48 -11.83
C GLN A 168 -4.76 8.97 -11.59
N VAL A 169 -4.50 8.18 -12.63
CA VAL A 169 -4.64 6.73 -12.63
C VAL A 169 -3.29 6.08 -12.87
N VAL A 170 -2.99 4.97 -12.21
CA VAL A 170 -1.82 4.14 -12.50
C VAL A 170 -2.27 2.86 -13.20
N VAL A 171 -1.56 2.47 -14.26
CA VAL A 171 -1.73 1.19 -14.94
C VAL A 171 -0.53 0.29 -14.68
N ALA A 172 -0.74 -1.02 -14.63
CA ALA A 172 0.31 -2.01 -14.41
C ALA A 172 0.07 -3.27 -15.25
N GLY A 173 1.15 -3.94 -15.64
CA GLY A 173 1.07 -5.18 -16.41
C GLY A 173 2.39 -5.53 -17.08
N HIS A 174 2.32 -6.25 -18.19
CA HIS A 174 3.49 -6.51 -19.02
C HIS A 174 4.04 -5.18 -19.55
N ARG A 175 5.38 -5.04 -19.53
CA ARG A 175 6.05 -3.79 -19.93
C ARG A 175 5.62 -3.29 -21.30
N ALA A 176 5.62 -4.15 -22.31
CA ALA A 176 5.19 -3.78 -23.67
C ALA A 176 3.72 -3.32 -23.74
N ALA A 177 2.82 -3.90 -22.93
CA ALA A 177 1.43 -3.50 -22.87
C ALA A 177 1.25 -2.14 -22.16
N VAL A 178 2.01 -1.91 -21.09
CA VAL A 178 2.05 -0.62 -20.39
C VAL A 178 2.60 0.49 -21.30
N GLU A 179 3.66 0.22 -22.07
CA GLU A 179 4.22 1.17 -23.04
C GLU A 179 3.19 1.52 -24.14
N ARG A 180 2.44 0.53 -24.64
CA ARG A 180 1.31 0.78 -25.57
C ARG A 180 0.23 1.64 -24.92
N ALA A 181 -0.13 1.36 -23.67
CA ALA A 181 -1.12 2.14 -22.93
C ALA A 181 -0.68 3.61 -22.76
N VAL A 182 0.60 3.85 -22.48
CA VAL A 182 1.20 5.19 -22.43
C VAL A 182 1.08 5.92 -23.78
N ALA A 183 1.42 5.24 -24.89
CA ALA A 183 1.31 5.83 -26.22
C ALA A 183 -0.16 6.13 -26.61
N LEU A 184 -1.09 5.26 -26.22
CA LEU A 184 -2.53 5.46 -26.41
C LEU A 184 -3.07 6.63 -25.58
N ALA A 185 -2.64 6.76 -24.32
CA ALA A 185 -3.03 7.86 -23.45
C ALA A 185 -2.66 9.22 -24.03
N ALA A 186 -1.46 9.35 -24.61
CA ALA A 186 -1.04 10.57 -25.31
C ALA A 186 -1.97 10.89 -26.50
N ARG A 187 -2.37 9.88 -27.29
CA ARG A 187 -3.30 10.06 -28.42
C ARG A 187 -4.73 10.42 -27.99
N ARG A 188 -5.14 10.02 -26.78
CA ARG A 188 -6.47 10.26 -26.21
C ARG A 188 -6.56 11.58 -25.42
N GLY A 189 -5.54 12.44 -25.50
CA GLY A 189 -5.55 13.76 -24.85
C GLY A 189 -5.03 13.78 -23.41
N GLY A 190 -4.34 12.72 -22.97
CA GLY A 190 -3.71 12.70 -21.65
C GLY A 190 -2.63 13.78 -21.54
N ARG A 191 -2.63 14.50 -20.41
CA ARG A 191 -1.69 15.59 -20.14
C ARG A 191 -0.25 15.08 -20.06
N ARG A 192 -0.02 13.95 -19.39
CA ARG A 192 1.30 13.37 -19.18
C ARG A 192 1.19 11.91 -18.77
N SER A 193 2.14 11.10 -19.20
CA SER A 193 2.34 9.74 -18.67
C SER A 193 3.78 9.57 -18.19
N VAL A 194 3.97 8.80 -17.11
CA VAL A 194 5.28 8.60 -16.48
C VAL A 194 5.44 7.13 -16.12
N LEU A 195 6.45 6.46 -16.67
CA LEU A 195 6.86 5.13 -16.19
C LEU A 195 7.39 5.27 -14.77
N LEU A 196 6.89 4.41 -13.87
CA LEU A 196 7.27 4.44 -12.47
C LEU A 196 8.54 3.61 -12.26
N PRO A 197 9.50 4.07 -11.42
CA PRO A 197 10.72 3.35 -11.12
C PRO A 197 10.43 2.22 -10.11
N VAL A 198 9.69 1.21 -10.53
CA VAL A 198 9.30 0.04 -9.73
C VAL A 198 9.77 -1.25 -10.38
N SER A 199 9.99 -2.27 -9.57
CA SER A 199 10.54 -3.56 -10.00
C SER A 199 9.49 -4.57 -10.47
N ALA A 200 8.20 -4.32 -10.21
CA ALA A 200 7.12 -5.26 -10.49
C ALA A 200 5.78 -4.56 -10.81
N PRO A 201 4.86 -5.24 -11.53
CA PRO A 201 3.57 -4.68 -11.93
C PRO A 201 2.51 -4.91 -10.85
N PHE A 202 2.57 -4.12 -9.78
CA PHE A 202 1.69 -4.27 -8.62
C PHE A 202 0.20 -4.01 -8.97
N HIS A 203 -0.71 -4.64 -8.22
CA HIS A 203 -2.17 -4.42 -8.33
C HIS A 203 -2.75 -4.73 -9.71
N CYS A 204 -2.22 -5.76 -10.37
CA CYS A 204 -2.79 -6.30 -11.61
C CYS A 204 -2.82 -7.82 -11.59
N ARG A 205 -3.43 -8.43 -12.62
CA ARG A 205 -3.57 -9.89 -12.73
C ARG A 205 -2.25 -10.67 -12.69
N LEU A 206 -1.12 -10.05 -13.03
CA LEU A 206 0.21 -10.69 -12.94
C LEU A 206 0.66 -10.98 -11.51
N MET A 207 0.02 -10.39 -10.50
CA MET A 207 0.33 -10.63 -9.09
C MET A 207 -0.38 -11.85 -8.49
N ALA A 208 -1.10 -12.65 -9.29
CA ALA A 208 -1.80 -13.84 -8.78
C ALA A 208 -0.89 -14.81 -8.00
N PRO A 209 0.34 -15.14 -8.44
CA PRO A 209 1.24 -15.99 -7.65
C PRO A 209 1.61 -15.39 -6.29
N ALA A 210 1.73 -14.06 -6.19
CA ALA A 210 1.98 -13.40 -4.91
C ALA A 210 0.75 -13.46 -3.99
N ALA A 211 -0.45 -13.30 -4.53
CA ALA A 211 -1.69 -13.39 -3.78
C ALA A 211 -1.89 -14.79 -3.18
N GLU A 212 -1.61 -15.86 -3.94
CA GLU A 212 -1.67 -17.25 -3.47
C GLU A 212 -0.71 -17.50 -2.30
N ARG A 213 0.54 -17.06 -2.44
CA ARG A 213 1.54 -17.18 -1.37
C ARG A 213 1.15 -16.36 -0.14
N LEU A 214 0.61 -15.15 -0.33
CA LEU A 214 0.13 -14.31 0.76
C LEU A 214 -1.06 -14.95 1.49
N ALA A 215 -1.98 -15.58 0.76
CA ALA A 215 -3.12 -16.29 1.34
C ALA A 215 -2.67 -17.40 2.28
N ALA A 216 -1.64 -18.17 1.90
CA ALA A 216 -1.08 -19.21 2.75
C ALA A 216 -0.49 -18.67 4.07
N VAL A 217 0.11 -17.47 4.05
CA VAL A 217 0.60 -16.81 5.28
C VAL A 217 -0.55 -16.32 6.15
N LEU A 218 -1.53 -15.66 5.52
CA LEU A 218 -2.70 -15.11 6.23
C LEU A 218 -3.58 -16.18 6.85
N ALA A 219 -3.66 -17.38 6.26
CA ALA A 219 -4.43 -18.50 6.81
C ALA A 219 -3.96 -18.94 8.21
N GLY A 220 -2.68 -18.75 8.53
CA GLY A 220 -2.10 -19.07 9.82
C GLY A 220 -1.99 -17.87 10.78
N MET A 221 -2.46 -16.68 10.37
CA MET A 221 -2.29 -15.45 11.13
C MET A 221 -3.55 -15.10 11.93
N PRO A 222 -3.45 -14.91 13.25
CA PRO A 222 -4.56 -14.41 14.04
C PRO A 222 -5.02 -13.02 13.57
N THR A 223 -6.33 -12.84 13.49
CA THR A 223 -6.97 -11.55 13.21
C THR A 223 -8.00 -11.27 14.30
N ALA A 224 -8.19 -9.99 14.61
CA ALA A 224 -9.21 -9.53 15.56
C ALA A 224 -10.20 -8.59 14.87
N PRO A 225 -11.43 -8.45 15.40
CA PRO A 225 -12.34 -7.41 14.93
C PRO A 225 -11.68 -6.03 15.12
N PRO A 226 -11.60 -5.20 14.07
CA PRO A 226 -11.06 -3.85 14.19
C PRO A 226 -11.87 -3.01 15.21
N ARG A 227 -11.18 -2.29 16.10
CA ARG A 227 -11.81 -1.35 17.04
C ARG A 227 -12.31 -0.07 16.36
N LEU A 228 -11.80 0.20 15.16
CA LEU A 228 -12.13 1.32 14.31
C LEU A 228 -12.47 0.77 12.92
N ALA A 229 -13.45 1.38 12.24
CA ALA A 229 -13.75 0.99 10.87
C ALA A 229 -12.53 1.21 9.96
N VAL A 230 -12.19 0.19 9.17
CA VAL A 230 -11.10 0.24 8.18
C VAL A 230 -11.69 0.30 6.78
N VAL A 231 -11.32 1.32 6.00
CA VAL A 231 -11.77 1.43 4.60
C VAL A 231 -10.87 0.59 3.70
N ARG A 232 -11.49 -0.32 2.95
CA ARG A 232 -10.78 -1.29 2.12
C ARG A 232 -10.41 -0.76 0.75
N ASN A 233 -9.19 -1.04 0.28
CA ASN A 233 -8.77 -0.56 -1.04
C ASN A 233 -9.51 -1.20 -2.21
N VAL A 234 -9.93 -2.46 -2.06
CA VAL A 234 -10.49 -3.26 -3.15
C VAL A 234 -11.90 -2.82 -3.58
N ASP A 235 -12.66 -2.19 -2.68
CA ASP A 235 -14.07 -1.84 -2.92
C ASP A 235 -14.56 -0.60 -2.16
N ALA A 236 -13.70 0.10 -1.41
CA ALA A 236 -14.06 1.22 -0.54
C ALA A 236 -15.17 0.89 0.49
N GLY A 237 -15.38 -0.40 0.77
CA GLY A 237 -16.21 -0.88 1.86
C GLY A 237 -15.52 -0.72 3.21
N LEU A 238 -16.29 -0.83 4.28
CA LEU A 238 -15.79 -0.84 5.65
C LEU A 238 -15.67 -2.27 6.14
N THR A 239 -14.56 -2.59 6.80
CA THR A 239 -14.44 -3.83 7.57
C THR A 239 -14.55 -3.57 9.07
N THR A 240 -15.35 -4.42 9.73
CA THR A 240 -15.59 -4.42 11.18
C THR A 240 -15.45 -5.81 11.80
N ARG A 241 -15.18 -6.84 10.98
CA ARG A 241 -15.07 -8.23 11.42
C ARG A 241 -13.69 -8.80 11.12
N ALA A 242 -13.21 -9.69 11.98
CA ALA A 242 -11.90 -10.34 11.83
C ALA A 242 -11.81 -11.19 10.56
N ASP A 243 -12.85 -11.95 10.25
CA ASP A 243 -12.90 -12.93 9.15
C ASP A 243 -12.88 -12.29 7.76
N GLU A 244 -13.15 -10.98 7.67
CA GLU A 244 -13.06 -10.22 6.42
C GLU A 244 -11.61 -9.85 6.05
N VAL A 245 -10.72 -9.74 7.04
CA VAL A 245 -9.37 -9.15 6.89
C VAL A 245 -8.53 -9.90 5.87
N ALA A 246 -8.35 -11.21 6.07
CA ALA A 246 -7.53 -12.01 5.16
C ALA A 246 -8.08 -12.04 3.71
N PRO A 247 -9.39 -12.31 3.46
CA PRO A 247 -9.94 -12.31 2.11
C PRO A 247 -9.69 -11.03 1.30
N PHE A 248 -9.90 -9.84 1.86
CA PHE A 248 -9.69 -8.62 1.09
C PHE A 248 -8.21 -8.29 0.89
N LEU A 249 -7.33 -8.62 1.85
CA LEU A 249 -5.89 -8.43 1.70
C LEU A 249 -5.29 -9.30 0.59
N VAL A 250 -5.79 -10.54 0.43
CA VAL A 250 -5.41 -11.40 -0.70
C VAL A 250 -5.88 -10.79 -2.02
N ARG A 251 -7.15 -10.35 -2.10
CA ARG A 251 -7.69 -9.68 -3.29
C ARG A 251 -6.94 -8.39 -3.62
N GLN A 252 -6.50 -7.63 -2.62
CA GLN A 252 -5.82 -6.35 -2.77
C GLN A 252 -4.57 -6.45 -3.66
N VAL A 253 -3.86 -7.57 -3.62
CA VAL A 253 -2.60 -7.77 -4.36
C VAL A 253 -2.81 -7.75 -5.88
N THR A 254 -3.97 -8.19 -6.37
CA THR A 254 -4.29 -8.31 -7.80
C THR A 254 -5.34 -7.32 -8.29
N ALA A 255 -5.97 -6.56 -7.37
CA ALA A 255 -7.03 -5.62 -7.66
C ALA A 255 -6.54 -4.16 -7.57
N PRO A 256 -7.21 -3.21 -8.26
CA PRO A 256 -6.89 -1.81 -8.17
C PRO A 256 -7.07 -1.26 -6.76
N VAL A 257 -6.21 -0.32 -6.37
CA VAL A 257 -6.39 0.51 -5.17
C VAL A 257 -7.36 1.64 -5.51
N ARG A 258 -8.59 1.56 -4.99
CA ARG A 258 -9.68 2.53 -5.24
C ARG A 258 -9.59 3.73 -4.28
N TRP A 259 -8.45 4.41 -4.26
CA TRP A 259 -8.14 5.42 -3.24
C TRP A 259 -9.09 6.61 -3.24
N THR A 260 -9.49 7.10 -4.42
CA THR A 260 -10.46 8.20 -4.55
C THR A 260 -11.79 7.86 -3.85
N GLU A 261 -12.25 6.62 -4.00
CA GLU A 261 -13.48 6.14 -3.33
C GLU A 261 -13.25 5.91 -1.83
N CYS A 262 -12.06 5.47 -1.43
CA CYS A 262 -11.71 5.34 -0.02
C CYS A 262 -11.77 6.70 0.69
N VAL A 263 -11.23 7.76 0.07
CA VAL A 263 -11.32 9.13 0.59
C VAL A 263 -12.77 9.59 0.63
N GLY A 264 -13.54 9.35 -0.43
CA GLY A 264 -14.98 9.67 -0.46
C GLY A 264 -15.80 8.94 0.61
N ARG A 265 -15.41 7.72 1.00
CA ARG A 265 -16.04 6.95 2.08
C ARG A 265 -15.81 7.57 3.47
N MET A 266 -14.70 8.27 3.67
CA MET A 266 -14.33 8.89 4.95
C MET A 266 -14.84 10.33 5.11
N ALA A 267 -15.25 10.97 4.01
CA ALA A 267 -15.79 12.33 3.98
C ALA A 267 -17.26 12.37 4.43
#